data_AF-A0AAV1SM42-F1
#
_entry.id   AF-A0AAV1SM42-F1
#
_cell.length_a   1.000
_cell.length_b   1.000
_cell.length_c   1.000
_cell.angle_alpha   90.00
_cell.angle_beta   90.00
_cell.angle_gamma   90.00
#
_symmetry.space_group_name_H-M   'P 1'
#
loop_
_entity.id
_entity.type
_entity.pdbx_description
1 polymer ?
#
loop_
_entity_poly.entity_id
_entity_poly.type
_entity_poly.pdbx_seq_one_letter_code
_entity_poly.pdbx_strand_id
1 'polypeptide(L)'
;MDAGTMNSSSSLKAQSPFPLQELFLLRRNSKENLDRFRPNRSAMDMDYAHYMLTEGRKRKGKDNATAAMMSPSREAYRERLAEALNINRTRILAFKNKPPAPVGLIPRHHLFSPVKPTKPHRCIPQTSERTLEAPDIADDFYLNLLDWGSSNVVAIALENTVYL
;
A
#
# COMPACT_ATOMS: atom_id res chain seq x y z
N MET A 1 58.29 43.68 30.23
CA MET A 1 57.39 43.87 29.08
C MET A 1 56.92 42.49 28.63
N ASP A 2 55.64 42.40 28.25
CA ASP A 2 54.90 41.28 27.63
C ASP A 2 54.45 40.13 28.55
N ALA A 3 53.17 40.13 28.98
CA ALA A 3 51.97 39.55 28.33
C ALA A 3 51.94 38.01 28.53
N GLY A 4 51.01 37.39 29.27
CA GLY A 4 49.55 37.56 29.23
C GLY A 4 48.99 36.75 28.06
N THR A 5 48.41 35.56 28.29
CA THR A 5 47.20 35.01 27.62
C THR A 5 46.93 33.56 28.07
N MET A 6 45.69 33.33 28.47
CA MET A 6 45.09 32.06 28.88
C MET A 6 44.78 31.19 27.65
N ASN A 7 44.66 29.86 27.80
CA ASN A 7 43.48 29.15 27.30
C ASN A 7 43.41 27.70 27.79
N SER A 8 42.29 27.42 28.44
CA SER A 8 41.75 26.12 28.79
C SER A 8 41.06 25.52 27.58
N SER A 9 41.29 24.25 27.25
CA SER A 9 40.34 23.48 26.45
C SER A 9 40.47 21.98 26.76
N SER A 10 39.66 21.51 27.70
CA SER A 10 39.36 20.10 27.88
C SER A 10 38.50 19.62 26.70
N SER A 11 39.00 18.61 25.98
CA SER A 11 38.25 17.96 24.91
C SER A 11 37.10 17.15 25.52
N LEU A 12 35.89 17.69 25.49
CA LEU A 12 34.68 16.95 25.81
C LEU A 12 34.27 16.12 24.59
N LYS A 13 34.41 14.82 24.76
CA LYS A 13 33.97 13.75 23.87
C LYS A 13 32.45 13.83 23.70
N ALA A 14 31.99 14.32 22.54
CA ALA A 14 30.58 14.30 22.17
C ALA A 14 30.10 12.85 22.05
N GLN A 15 29.24 12.41 22.97
CA GLN A 15 28.48 11.17 22.84
C GLN A 15 27.23 11.45 22.00
N SER A 16 27.17 10.84 20.81
CA SER A 16 25.97 10.79 19.97
C SER A 16 24.95 9.79 20.54
N PRO A 17 23.68 10.15 20.75
CA PRO A 17 22.66 9.20 21.19
C PRO A 17 21.95 8.59 19.98
N PHE A 18 22.62 7.70 19.25
CA PHE A 18 21.95 6.84 18.27
C PHE A 18 22.52 5.43 18.37
N PRO A 19 21.94 4.54 19.20
CA PRO A 19 22.23 3.13 19.10
C PRO A 19 21.68 2.63 17.77
N LEU A 20 22.57 2.09 16.93
CA LEU A 20 22.24 1.46 15.67
C LEU A 20 21.12 0.46 15.89
N GLN A 21 19.96 0.78 15.32
CA GLN A 21 18.77 -0.04 15.33
C GLN A 21 19.07 -1.26 14.48
N GLU A 22 19.54 -2.33 15.11
CA GLU A 22 19.55 -3.67 14.54
C GLU A 22 18.08 -4.09 14.41
N LEU A 23 17.44 -3.59 13.35
CA LEU A 23 16.12 -4.00 12.90
C LEU A 23 16.27 -5.41 12.36
N PHE A 24 16.38 -6.38 13.27
CA PHE A 24 15.95 -7.75 13.04
C PHE A 24 14.59 -7.62 12.38
N LEU A 25 14.57 -7.97 11.10
CA LEU A 25 13.41 -7.91 10.22
C LEU A 25 12.24 -8.43 11.03
N LEU A 26 11.39 -7.49 11.48
CA LEU A 26 10.02 -7.78 11.82
C LEU A 26 9.54 -8.53 10.59
N ARG A 27 9.46 -9.87 10.71
CA ARG A 27 8.83 -10.73 9.72
C ARG A 27 7.38 -10.33 9.76
N ARG A 28 7.12 -9.19 9.14
CA ARG A 28 5.85 -8.53 9.07
C ARG A 28 5.06 -9.52 8.28
N ASN A 29 4.19 -10.24 9.00
CA ASN A 29 3.25 -11.18 8.44
C ASN A 29 2.19 -10.35 7.71
N SER A 30 2.62 -9.62 6.67
CA SER A 30 1.77 -8.77 5.87
C SER A 30 1.23 -9.65 4.77
N LYS A 31 0.01 -10.15 4.97
CA LYS A 31 -1.02 -10.38 3.93
C LYS A 31 -0.49 -10.01 2.53
N GLU A 32 0.21 -10.92 1.86
CA GLU A 32 1.30 -10.65 0.89
C GLU A 32 0.89 -10.01 -0.45
N ASN A 33 -0.28 -9.38 -0.53
CA ASN A 33 -0.81 -8.82 -1.78
C ASN A 33 -1.30 -7.39 -1.55
N LEU A 34 -0.36 -6.48 -1.28
CA LEU A 34 -0.64 -5.07 -0.94
C LEU A 34 -0.35 -4.09 -2.08
N ASP A 35 0.31 -4.53 -3.16
CA ASP A 35 0.69 -3.65 -4.26
C ASP A 35 -0.12 -3.96 -5.52
N ARG A 36 -0.60 -2.90 -6.18
CA ARG A 36 -1.32 -2.98 -7.46
C ARG A 36 -0.37 -2.99 -8.65
N PHE A 37 0.84 -2.47 -8.48
CA PHE A 37 1.78 -2.23 -9.58
C PHE A 37 2.93 -3.22 -9.60
N ARG A 38 3.26 -3.86 -8.46
CA ARG A 38 4.24 -4.94 -8.39
C ARG A 38 3.57 -6.32 -8.45
N PRO A 39 3.78 -7.11 -9.53
CA PRO A 39 3.28 -8.48 -9.59
C PRO A 39 3.86 -9.35 -8.48
N ASN A 40 3.02 -10.27 -7.99
CA ASN A 40 3.45 -11.29 -7.05
C ASN A 40 4.10 -12.45 -7.80
N ARG A 41 5.42 -12.57 -7.65
CA ARG A 41 6.24 -13.59 -8.33
C ARG A 41 5.89 -15.02 -7.93
N SER A 42 5.47 -15.28 -6.68
CA SER A 42 5.13 -16.64 -6.23
C SER A 42 3.77 -17.13 -6.73
N ALA A 43 2.86 -16.19 -7.06
CA ALA A 43 1.55 -16.50 -7.64
C ALA A 43 1.57 -16.63 -9.18
N MET A 44 2.66 -16.18 -9.81
CA MET A 44 2.82 -16.06 -11.26
C MET A 44 3.54 -17.26 -11.85
N ASP A 45 3.14 -17.65 -13.06
CA ASP A 45 3.82 -18.66 -13.86
C ASP A 45 4.74 -17.94 -14.87
N MET A 46 6.04 -17.89 -14.55
CA MET A 46 7.02 -17.13 -15.33
C MET A 46 7.24 -17.73 -16.73
N ASP A 47 7.24 -19.06 -16.82
CA ASP A 47 7.50 -19.78 -18.07
C ASP A 47 6.35 -19.58 -19.05
N TYR A 48 5.11 -19.66 -18.55
CA TYR A 48 3.92 -19.34 -19.36
C TYR A 48 3.91 -17.88 -19.82
N ALA A 49 4.26 -16.93 -18.94
CA ALA A 49 4.31 -15.51 -19.30
C ALA A 49 5.34 -15.25 -20.41
N HIS A 50 6.52 -15.85 -20.31
CA HIS A 50 7.56 -15.76 -21.32
C HIS A 50 7.08 -16.33 -22.67
N TYR A 51 6.52 -17.55 -22.66
CA TYR A 51 5.97 -18.19 -23.85
C TYR A 51 4.90 -17.34 -24.54
N MET A 52 3.98 -16.74 -23.79
CA MET A 52 2.92 -15.90 -24.35
C MET A 52 3.45 -14.63 -25.02
N LEU A 53 4.53 -14.05 -24.49
CA LEU A 53 5.17 -12.85 -25.05
C LEU A 53 6.03 -13.14 -26.28
N THR A 54 6.69 -14.30 -26.34
CA THR A 54 7.62 -14.65 -27.42
C THR A 54 6.98 -15.47 -28.55
N GLU A 55 6.12 -16.42 -28.20
CA GLU A 55 5.58 -17.43 -29.13
C GLU A 55 4.05 -17.39 -29.26
N GLY A 56 3.33 -16.87 -28.25
CA GLY A 56 1.85 -16.84 -28.23
C GLY A 56 1.20 -16.08 -29.39
N ARG A 57 1.85 -15.04 -29.92
CA ARG A 57 1.33 -14.23 -31.04
C ARG A 57 1.66 -14.77 -32.43
N LYS A 58 2.72 -15.59 -32.56
CA LYS A 58 3.18 -16.09 -33.87
C LYS A 58 2.18 -17.05 -34.55
N ARG A 59 1.16 -17.51 -33.81
CA ARG A 59 0.13 -18.45 -34.28
C ARG A 59 -1.03 -17.80 -35.02
N LYS A 60 -1.30 -16.50 -34.80
CA LYS A 60 -2.49 -15.84 -35.37
C LYS A 60 -2.21 -14.97 -36.60
N GLY A 61 -0.95 -14.77 -36.96
CA GLY A 61 -0.58 -13.85 -38.04
C GLY A 61 0.66 -14.26 -38.83
N LYS A 62 0.96 -15.57 -38.93
CA LYS A 62 2.05 -16.04 -39.79
C LYS A 62 1.54 -17.03 -40.81
N ASP A 63 1.46 -16.51 -42.02
CA ASP A 63 1.19 -17.13 -43.31
C ASP A 63 1.64 -18.59 -43.37
N ASN A 64 0.69 -19.47 -43.69
CA ASN A 64 0.68 -20.75 -44.43
C ASN A 64 1.89 -21.73 -44.43
N ALA A 65 3.09 -21.36 -43.98
CA ALA A 65 4.29 -22.19 -43.98
C ALA A 65 4.52 -22.95 -42.64
N THR A 66 4.10 -22.38 -41.49
CA THR A 66 4.26 -23.03 -40.17
C THR A 66 3.10 -23.93 -39.75
N ALA A 67 1.93 -23.79 -40.39
CA ALA A 67 0.78 -24.65 -40.15
C ALA A 67 1.00 -26.08 -40.67
N ALA A 68 1.80 -26.24 -41.72
CA ALA A 68 2.11 -27.54 -42.33
C ALA A 68 2.95 -28.49 -41.44
N MET A 69 3.60 -27.98 -40.39
CA MET A 69 4.39 -28.78 -39.43
C MET A 69 3.64 -29.15 -38.14
N MET A 70 2.42 -28.67 -37.95
CA MET A 70 1.61 -29.07 -36.80
C MET A 70 0.63 -30.15 -37.24
N SER A 71 1.00 -31.41 -37.03
CA SER A 71 0.06 -32.51 -37.24
C SER A 71 -1.19 -32.31 -36.37
N PRO A 72 -2.39 -32.67 -36.85
CA PRO A 72 -3.63 -32.58 -36.07
C PRO A 72 -3.53 -33.26 -34.69
N SER A 73 -2.73 -34.34 -34.61
CA SER A 73 -2.42 -35.04 -33.36
C SER A 73 -1.60 -34.22 -32.36
N ARG A 74 -0.62 -33.42 -32.83
CA ARG A 74 0.22 -32.57 -31.98
C ARG A 74 -0.57 -31.39 -31.44
N GLU A 75 -1.54 -30.89 -32.21
CA GLU A 75 -2.45 -29.84 -31.76
C GLU A 75 -3.40 -30.35 -30.67
N ALA A 76 -4.09 -31.47 -30.90
CA ALA A 76 -4.97 -32.08 -29.90
C ALA A 76 -4.25 -32.42 -28.58
N TYR A 77 -2.99 -32.89 -28.65
CA TYR A 77 -2.17 -33.13 -27.46
C TYR A 77 -1.88 -31.84 -26.69
N ARG A 78 -1.58 -30.75 -27.39
CA ARG A 78 -1.34 -29.44 -26.76
C ARG A 78 -2.59 -28.86 -26.13
N GLU A 79 -3.77 -29.08 -26.74
CA GLU A 79 -5.04 -28.67 -26.14
C GLU A 79 -5.33 -29.44 -24.84
N ARG A 80 -5.15 -30.77 -24.84
CA ARG A 80 -5.29 -31.58 -23.62
C ARG A 80 -4.31 -31.16 -22.52
N LEU A 81 -3.07 -30.82 -22.87
CA LEU A 81 -2.11 -30.28 -21.92
C LEU A 81 -2.53 -28.90 -21.41
N ALA A 82 -3.06 -28.03 -22.27
CA ALA A 82 -3.53 -26.70 -21.87
C ALA A 82 -4.74 -26.78 -20.92
N GLU A 83 -5.65 -27.71 -21.17
CA GLU A 83 -6.78 -28.03 -20.31
C GLU A 83 -6.31 -28.57 -18.95
N ALA A 84 -5.41 -29.57 -18.95
CA ALA A 84 -4.88 -30.20 -17.74
C ALA A 84 -4.10 -29.21 -16.84
N LEU A 85 -3.34 -28.30 -17.45
CA LEU A 85 -2.59 -27.26 -16.74
C LEU A 85 -3.47 -26.06 -16.33
N ASN A 86 -4.77 -26.11 -16.67
CA ASN A 86 -5.75 -25.06 -16.44
C ASN A 86 -5.23 -23.69 -16.90
N ILE A 87 -4.69 -23.68 -18.13
CA ILE A 87 -4.06 -22.53 -18.81
C ILE A 87 -5.12 -21.67 -19.53
N ASN A 88 -6.40 -21.78 -19.16
CA ASN A 88 -7.47 -20.86 -19.57
C ASN A 88 -7.33 -19.44 -18.99
N ARG A 89 -6.09 -19.00 -18.74
CA ARG A 89 -5.73 -17.76 -18.08
C ARG A 89 -5.56 -16.69 -19.16
N THR A 90 -6.47 -15.74 -19.19
CA THR A 90 -6.38 -14.55 -20.05
C THR A 90 -5.28 -13.57 -19.62
N ARG A 91 -4.71 -13.74 -18.42
CA ARG A 91 -3.70 -12.83 -17.83
C ARG A 91 -2.38 -13.55 -17.59
N ILE A 92 -1.28 -12.88 -17.96
CA ILE A 92 0.10 -13.32 -17.71
C ILE A 92 0.66 -12.84 -16.37
N LEU A 93 0.12 -11.76 -15.78
CA LEU A 93 0.53 -11.23 -14.47
C LEU A 93 -0.44 -11.61 -13.36
N ALA A 94 0.10 -12.01 -12.20
CA ALA A 94 -0.66 -12.26 -10.98
C ALA A 94 -0.24 -11.28 -9.88
N PHE A 95 -1.21 -10.55 -9.31
CA PHE A 95 -0.96 -9.62 -8.19
C PHE A 95 -1.48 -10.17 -6.85
N LYS A 96 -2.20 -11.30 -6.91
CA LYS A 96 -2.80 -11.96 -5.76
C LYS A 96 -2.62 -13.46 -5.89
N ASN A 97 -2.36 -14.13 -4.76
CA ASN A 97 -2.39 -15.59 -4.70
C ASN A 97 -3.76 -16.09 -5.17
N LYS A 98 -3.76 -17.08 -6.07
CA LYS A 98 -5.00 -17.74 -6.48
C LYS A 98 -5.61 -18.38 -5.23
N PRO A 99 -6.92 -18.22 -4.99
CA PRO A 99 -7.57 -18.96 -3.92
C PRO A 99 -7.32 -20.45 -4.16
N PRO A 100 -7.07 -21.25 -3.10
CA PRO A 100 -6.94 -22.69 -3.26
C PRO A 100 -8.17 -23.21 -4.01
N ALA A 101 -7.95 -24.09 -4.99
CA ALA A 101 -9.04 -24.66 -5.76
C ALA A 101 -10.07 -25.24 -4.77
N PRO A 102 -11.36 -24.91 -4.90
CA PRO A 102 -12.36 -25.43 -3.99
C PRO A 102 -12.34 -26.95 -4.10
N VAL A 103 -11.88 -27.61 -3.03
CA VAL A 103 -11.99 -29.06 -2.89
C VAL A 103 -13.49 -29.32 -2.86
N GLY A 104 -13.99 -29.93 -3.93
CA GLY A 104 -15.41 -30.26 -4.06
C GLY A 104 -15.85 -31.19 -2.92
N LEU A 105 -17.16 -31.18 -2.65
CA LEU A 105 -17.91 -32.02 -1.69
C LEU A 105 -18.34 -31.35 -0.37
N ILE A 106 -18.81 -30.10 -0.38
CA ILE A 106 -19.77 -29.64 0.63
C ILE A 106 -20.89 -28.84 -0.05
N PRO A 107 -22.16 -29.30 -0.01
CA PRO A 107 -23.31 -28.52 -0.47
C PRO A 107 -23.37 -27.17 0.28
N ARG A 108 -23.21 -26.07 -0.46
CA ARG A 108 -23.33 -24.71 0.07
C ARG A 108 -24.80 -24.31 0.14
N HIS A 109 -25.52 -24.83 1.12
CA HIS A 109 -26.68 -24.14 1.65
C HIS A 109 -26.23 -23.46 2.95
N HIS A 110 -26.44 -22.14 3.04
CA HIS A 110 -26.19 -21.30 4.23
C HIS A 110 -24.74 -20.98 4.57
N LEU A 111 -24.02 -20.21 3.73
CA LEU A 111 -22.92 -19.39 4.26
C LEU A 111 -22.92 -18.02 3.59
N PHE A 112 -23.29 -17.03 4.39
CA PHE A 112 -23.10 -15.61 4.19
C PHE A 112 -21.80 -15.35 3.43
N SER A 113 -21.89 -14.56 2.35
CA SER A 113 -20.74 -13.90 1.75
C SER A 113 -19.84 -13.37 2.87
N PRO A 114 -18.52 -13.64 2.87
CA PRO A 114 -17.64 -12.96 3.78
C PRO A 114 -17.63 -11.49 3.33
N VAL A 115 -18.51 -10.71 3.95
CA VAL A 115 -18.44 -9.25 3.95
C VAL A 115 -17.02 -8.97 4.37
N LYS A 116 -16.23 -8.45 3.41
CA LYS A 116 -14.88 -7.95 3.68
C LYS A 116 -14.98 -7.16 4.98
N PRO A 117 -14.08 -7.31 5.97
CA PRO A 117 -14.12 -6.47 7.15
C PRO A 117 -13.91 -5.03 6.66
N THR A 118 -15.02 -4.32 6.44
CA THR A 118 -15.02 -2.90 6.19
C THR A 118 -14.45 -2.33 7.46
N LYS A 119 -13.30 -1.66 7.34
CA LYS A 119 -12.65 -1.03 8.50
C LYS A 119 -13.74 -0.27 9.25
N PRO A 120 -13.91 -0.47 10.56
CA PRO A 120 -14.93 0.25 11.30
C PRO A 120 -14.72 1.74 11.05
N HIS A 121 -15.73 2.40 10.51
CA HIS A 121 -15.68 3.84 10.32
C HIS A 121 -15.68 4.47 11.70
N ARG A 122 -14.72 5.34 11.99
CA ARG A 122 -14.72 6.05 13.29
C ARG A 122 -16.01 6.88 13.39
N CYS A 123 -16.64 6.85 14.56
CA CYS A 123 -17.74 7.76 14.86
C CYS A 123 -17.13 9.10 15.30
N ILE A 124 -17.50 10.20 14.64
CA ILE A 124 -17.13 11.56 15.03
C ILE A 124 -18.41 12.17 15.65
N PRO A 125 -18.37 12.64 16.90
CA PRO A 125 -19.51 13.34 17.50
C PRO A 125 -19.94 14.51 16.63
N GLN A 126 -21.26 14.67 16.42
CA GLN A 126 -21.80 15.80 15.65
C GLN A 126 -22.07 17.04 16.51
N THR A 127 -21.91 16.90 17.83
CA THR A 127 -22.10 17.98 18.81
C THR A 127 -20.74 18.50 19.27
N SER A 128 -20.67 19.79 19.59
CA SER A 128 -19.50 20.35 20.25
C SER A 128 -19.33 19.74 21.65
N GLU A 129 -18.10 19.53 22.08
CA GLU A 129 -17.81 19.12 23.46
C GLU A 129 -17.89 20.31 24.42
N ARG A 130 -17.44 21.48 23.97
CA ARG A 130 -17.42 22.73 24.72
C ARG A 130 -17.84 23.87 23.80
N THR A 131 -18.54 24.83 24.37
CA THR A 131 -18.95 26.06 23.69
C THR A 131 -18.47 27.22 24.54
N LEU A 132 -17.78 28.17 23.92
CA LEU A 132 -17.29 29.39 24.54
C LEU A 132 -17.98 30.57 23.88
N GLU A 133 -18.29 31.60 24.66
CA GLU A 133 -18.83 32.84 24.14
C GLU A 133 -17.68 33.72 23.63
N ALA A 134 -17.90 34.34 22.47
CA ALA A 134 -16.96 35.27 21.84
C ALA A 134 -17.71 36.58 21.53
N PRO A 135 -17.96 37.43 22.54
CA PRO A 135 -18.59 38.73 22.32
C PRO A 135 -17.69 39.61 21.43
N ASP A 136 -18.32 40.45 20.61
CA ASP A 136 -17.64 41.48 19.82
C ASP A 136 -16.50 40.96 18.92
N ILE A 137 -16.62 39.71 18.44
CA ILE A 137 -15.72 39.16 17.43
C ILE A 137 -15.93 39.87 16.09
N ALA A 138 -14.84 40.30 15.46
CA ALA A 138 -14.91 40.97 14.16
C ALA A 138 -15.33 39.98 13.06
N ASP A 139 -16.35 40.35 12.28
CA ASP A 139 -16.81 39.60 11.10
C ASP A 139 -16.05 40.04 9.84
N ASP A 140 -14.73 39.82 9.84
CA ASP A 140 -13.86 40.10 8.69
C ASP A 140 -13.18 38.81 8.20
N PHE A 141 -13.47 38.46 6.94
CA PHE A 141 -12.94 37.27 6.28
C PHE A 141 -11.41 37.25 6.15
N TYR A 142 -10.76 38.42 6.13
CA TYR A 142 -9.32 38.51 5.91
C TYR A 142 -8.49 38.42 7.20
N LEU A 143 -9.15 38.35 8.36
CA LEU A 143 -8.48 38.27 9.66
C LEU A 143 -8.45 36.83 10.19
N ASN A 144 -7.30 36.46 10.76
CA ASN A 144 -7.15 35.23 11.54
C ASN A 144 -7.16 35.61 13.02
N LEU A 145 -8.32 35.50 13.66
CA LEU A 145 -8.55 36.01 15.02
C LEU A 145 -8.32 34.97 16.13
N LEU A 146 -8.02 33.72 15.79
CA LEU A 146 -7.86 32.61 16.73
C LEU A 146 -6.60 31.80 16.42
N ASP A 147 -5.80 31.49 17.44
CA ASP A 147 -4.66 30.59 17.36
C ASP A 147 -4.61 29.63 18.57
N TRP A 148 -4.04 28.43 18.37
CA TRP A 148 -3.91 27.42 19.41
C TRP A 148 -2.45 27.05 19.61
N GLY A 149 -1.88 27.51 20.73
CA GLY A 149 -0.50 27.25 21.09
C GLY A 149 -0.24 25.79 21.46
N SER A 150 1.00 25.34 21.28
CA SER A 150 1.46 24.00 21.69
C SER A 150 1.36 23.73 23.19
N SER A 151 1.21 24.78 24.02
CA SER A 151 0.95 24.72 25.45
C SER A 151 -0.53 24.51 25.80
N ASN A 152 -1.37 24.23 24.80
CA ASN A 152 -2.82 24.07 24.95
C ASN A 152 -3.55 25.33 25.48
N VAL A 153 -3.05 26.50 25.08
CA VAL A 153 -3.65 27.81 25.37
C VAL A 153 -4.23 28.35 24.06
N VAL A 154 -5.46 28.85 24.10
CA VAL A 154 -6.18 29.35 22.92
C VAL A 154 -6.19 30.87 22.99
N ALA A 155 -5.51 31.51 22.05
CA ALA A 155 -5.53 32.96 21.93
C ALA A 155 -6.67 33.38 21.00
N ILE A 156 -7.52 34.30 21.44
CA ILE A 156 -8.60 34.86 20.61
C ILE A 156 -8.63 36.39 20.72
N ALA A 157 -8.69 37.07 19.58
CA ALA A 157 -8.86 38.52 19.50
C ALA A 157 -10.35 38.87 19.47
N LEU A 158 -10.80 39.59 20.50
CA LEU A 158 -12.15 40.13 20.62
C LEU A 158 -12.03 41.65 20.71
N GLU A 159 -12.66 42.36 19.77
CA GLU A 159 -12.54 43.82 19.61
C GLU A 159 -11.07 44.32 19.63
N ASN A 160 -10.67 45.08 20.66
CA ASN A 160 -9.33 45.64 20.83
C ASN A 160 -8.47 44.86 21.84
N THR A 161 -8.92 43.67 22.25
CA THR A 161 -8.29 42.87 23.31
C THR A 161 -8.04 41.43 22.89
N VAL A 162 -7.02 40.81 23.47
CA VAL A 162 -6.68 39.41 23.24
C VAL A 162 -6.86 38.62 24.54
N TYR A 163 -7.65 37.56 24.47
CA TYR A 163 -7.89 36.61 25.56
C TYR A 163 -7.07 35.33 25.32
N LEU A 164 -6.66 34.66 26.42
CA LEU A 164 -5.85 33.43 26.44
C LEU A 164 -6.53 32.33 27.26
#